data_AF-A0A1M5AUZ0-F1
#
_entry.id   AF-A0A1M5AUZ0-F1
#
_cell.length_a   1.000
_cell.length_b   1.000
_cell.length_c   1.000
_cell.angle_alpha   90.00
_cell.angle_beta   90.00
_cell.angle_gamma   90.00
#
_symmetry.space_group_name_H-M   'P 1'
#
loop_
_entity.id
_entity.type
_entity.pdbx_description
1 polymer ?
#
loop_
_entity_poly.entity_id
_entity_poly.type
_entity_poly.pdbx_seq_one_letter_code
_entity_poly.pdbx_strand_id
1 'polypeptide(L)' 'MAKPDCPNCKENDKVVQTDDGNYGCQRCGDFFDKEGKKLNR' A
#
# COMPACT_ATOMS: atom_id res chain seq x y z
N MET A 1 2.51 1.62 14.68
CA MET A 1 2.76 2.25 13.36
C MET A 1 1.50 2.08 12.55
N ALA A 2 0.77 3.17 12.27
CA ALA A 2 -0.43 3.10 11.44
C ALA A 2 -0.01 2.84 9.98
N LYS A 3 -0.59 1.81 9.35
CA LYS A 3 -0.37 1.54 7.94
C LYS A 3 -1.16 2.56 7.11
N PRO A 4 -0.63 3.08 6.00
CA PRO A 4 -1.40 3.94 5.11
C PRO A 4 -2.54 3.15 4.45
N ASP A 5 -3.67 3.83 4.21
CA ASP A 5 -4.78 3.27 3.44
C ASP A 5 -4.37 3.09 1.98
N CYS A 6 -4.87 2.02 1.34
CA CYS A 6 -4.66 1.84 -0.07
C CYS A 6 -5.30 2.99 -0.87
N PRO A 7 -4.56 3.73 -1.72
CA PRO A 7 -5.11 4.85 -2.49
C PRO A 7 -6.16 4.42 -3.52
N ASN A 8 -6.18 3.14 -3.92
CA ASN A 8 -7.10 2.62 -4.92
C ASN A 8 -8.41 2.10 -4.29
N CYS A 9 -8.30 1.19 -3.31
CA CYS A 9 -9.49 0.56 -2.71
C CYS A 9 -9.85 1.10 -1.31
N LYS A 10 -9.09 2.06 -0.78
CA LYS A 10 -9.23 2.65 0.57
C LYS A 10 -9.26 1.63 1.71
N GLU A 11 -8.74 0.43 1.47
CA GLU A 11 -8.74 -0.65 2.44
C GLU A 11 -7.37 -0.71 3.13
N ASN A 12 -7.35 -0.62 4.46
CA ASN A 12 -6.13 -0.69 5.28
C ASN A 12 -5.74 -2.13 5.63
N ASP A 13 -6.75 -2.97 5.87
CA ASP A 13 -6.60 -4.30 6.46
C ASP A 13 -5.76 -5.25 5.58
N LYS A 14 -5.83 -5.04 4.27
CA LYS A 14 -5.12 -5.81 3.24
C LYS A 14 -3.80 -5.16 2.83
N VAL A 15 -3.36 -4.10 3.51
CA VAL A 15 -2.09 -3.43 3.25
C VAL A 15 -0.96 -4.12 4.01
N VAL A 16 0.04 -4.56 3.27
CA VAL A 16 1.27 -5.19 3.77
C VAL A 16 2.46 -4.32 3.41
N GLN A 17 3.41 -4.19 4.33
CA GLN A 17 4.67 -3.51 4.06
C GLN A 17 5.60 -4.50 3.32
N THR A 18 6.28 -4.04 2.29
CA THR A 18 7.32 -4.79 1.57
C THR A 18 8.70 -4.51 2.15
N ASP A 19 9.67 -5.38 1.91
CA ASP A 19 11.06 -5.22 2.38
C ASP A 19 11.72 -3.92 1.91
N ASP A 20 11.28 -3.37 0.78
CA ASP A 20 11.75 -2.10 0.23
C ASP A 20 11.26 -0.86 1.01
N GLY A 21 10.44 -1.06 2.04
CA GLY A 21 9.81 0.02 2.82
C GLY A 21 8.56 0.62 2.16
N ASN A 22 8.07 -0.02 1.10
CA ASN A 22 6.82 0.33 0.41
C ASN A 22 5.64 -0.47 0.97
N TYR A 23 4.45 -0.18 0.49
CA TYR A 23 3.20 -0.83 0.86
C TYR A 23 2.53 -1.44 -0.37
N GLY A 24 2.05 -2.67 -0.22
CA GLY A 24 1.25 -3.36 -1.22
C GLY A 24 -0.13 -3.66 -0.65
N CYS A 25 -1.18 -3.41 -1.41
CA CYS A 25 -2.52 -3.85 -1.06
C CYS A 25 -2.80 -5.21 -1.70
N GLN A 26 -2.95 -6.25 -0.89
CA GLN A 26 -3.28 -7.61 -1.36
C GLN A 26 -4.70 -7.73 -1.92
N ARG A 27 -5.57 -6.73 -1.71
CA ARG A 27 -6.95 -6.75 -2.23
C ARG A 27 -7.03 -6.34 -3.69
N CYS A 28 -6.46 -5.19 -4.03
CA CYS A 28 -6.49 -4.64 -5.38
C CYS A 28 -5.20 -4.92 -6.16
N GLY A 29 -4.15 -5.45 -5.52
CA GLY A 29 -2.86 -5.73 -6.14
C GLY A 29 -2.01 -4.48 -6.38
N ASP A 30 -2.36 -3.37 -5.73
CA ASP A 30 -1.77 -2.06 -5.99
C ASP A 30 -0.62 -1.77 -5.02
N PHE A 31 0.43 -1.10 -5.51
CA PHE A 31 1.64 -0.82 -4.73
C PHE A 31 1.81 0.69 -4.58
N PHE A 32 2.20 1.14 -3.40
CA PHE A 32 2.35 2.54 -3.06
C PHE A 32 3.41 2.72 -1.98
N ASP A 33 4.07 3.87 -1.95
CA ASP A 33 5.06 4.16 -0.91
C ASP A 33 4.40 4.60 0.41
N LYS A 34 5.23 4.82 1.42
CA LYS A 34 4.82 5.31 2.74
C LYS A 34 4.17 6.70 2.74
N GLU A 35 4.39 7.49 1.68
CA GLU A 35 3.71 8.78 1.47
C GLU A 35 2.38 8.61 0.73
N GLY A 36 2.00 7.37 0.38
CA GLY A 36 0.76 7.04 -0.31
C GLY A 36 0.80 7.30 -1.81
N LYS A 37 1.98 7.54 -2.42
CA LYS A 37 2.04 7.64 -3.88
C LYS A 37 2.09 6.25 -4.50
N LYS A 38 1.28 6.07 -5.53
CA LYS A 38 1.20 4.85 -6.30
C LYS A 38 2.54 4.57 -6.99
N LEU A 39 3.11 3.41 -6.73
CA LEU A 39 4.27 2.88 -7.42
C LEU A 39 3.77 2.09 -8.64
N ASN A 40 3.68 2.77 -9.78
CA ASN A 40 3.50 2.09 -11.07
C ASN A 40 4.79 1.32 -11.39
N ARG A 41 4.80 0.01 -11.11
CA ARG A 41 5.86 -0.91 -11.53
C ARG A 41 5.50 -1.55 -12.88
#